data_AF-A0A0C2MPG6-F1
#
_entry.id   AF-A0A0C2MPG6-F1
#
_cell.length_a   1.000
_cell.length_b   1.000
_cell.length_c   1.000
_cell.angle_alpha   90.00
_cell.angle_beta   90.00
_cell.angle_gamma   90.00
#
_symmetry.space_group_name_H-M   'P 1'
#
loop_
_entity.id
_entity.type
_entity.pdbx_description
1 polymer ?
#
loop_
_entity_poly.entity_id
_entity_poly.type
_entity_poly.pdbx_seq_one_letter_code
_entity_poly.pdbx_strand_id
1 'polypeptide(L)'
;MKGRNYALRMVKSKFFLLVDDDNFFTDQTKIEKLVSILESTNANIVGGDHSVSRTYCSYFGKLTLLRNHTTGKVTILHENGVYFENVLNFKYCYKVDVIKNFFVARKDEVVKFGGWNDELHVAEHKDFFLRMLKHNVRVIFCTDIRLGHNQISDPIRSHRNKIEKEYSDKMMRMNNLDRNVYR
;
A
#
# COMPACT_ATOMS: atom_id res chain seq x y z
N MET A 1 0.64 -11.00 -9.62
CA MET A 1 1.34 -9.72 -9.94
C MET A 1 2.67 -9.85 -10.70
N LYS A 2 2.78 -10.80 -11.66
CA LYS A 2 4.03 -11.05 -12.42
C LYS A 2 4.58 -9.82 -13.15
N GLY A 3 3.67 -9.01 -13.74
CA GLY A 3 4.03 -7.78 -14.44
C GLY A 3 4.71 -6.75 -13.55
N ARG A 4 4.15 -6.44 -12.36
CA ARG A 4 4.77 -5.51 -11.40
C ARG A 4 6.15 -5.99 -10.94
N ASN A 5 6.29 -7.28 -10.64
CA ASN A 5 7.57 -7.86 -10.26
C ASN A 5 8.62 -7.81 -11.39
N TYR A 6 8.20 -8.04 -12.64
CA TYR A 6 9.07 -7.91 -13.79
C TYR A 6 9.53 -6.45 -13.99
N ALA A 7 8.59 -5.51 -13.96
CA ALA A 7 8.90 -4.08 -14.05
C ALA A 7 9.84 -3.61 -12.94
N LEU A 8 9.62 -4.06 -11.69
CA LEU A 8 10.49 -3.75 -10.55
C LEU A 8 11.95 -4.19 -10.80
N ARG A 9 12.17 -5.35 -11.42
CA ARG A 9 13.53 -5.83 -11.76
C ARG A 9 14.20 -5.02 -12.86
N MET A 10 13.42 -4.34 -13.71
CA MET A 10 13.95 -3.46 -14.76
C MET A 10 14.32 -2.06 -14.25
N VAL A 11 13.85 -1.67 -13.06
CA VAL A 11 14.18 -0.36 -12.47
C VAL A 11 15.67 -0.29 -12.17
N LYS A 12 16.32 0.74 -12.74
CA LYS A 12 17.77 1.01 -12.56
C LYS A 12 18.06 2.00 -11.43
N SER A 13 17.07 2.81 -11.04
CA SER A 13 17.18 3.80 -9.97
C SER A 13 17.09 3.16 -8.57
N LYS A 14 17.61 3.87 -7.57
CA LYS A 14 17.49 3.52 -6.14
C LYS A 14 16.03 3.40 -5.69
N PHE A 15 15.16 4.19 -6.29
CA PHE A 15 13.75 4.27 -5.96
C PHE A 15 12.88 3.94 -7.17
N PHE A 16 11.66 3.46 -6.94
CA PHE A 16 10.60 3.38 -7.95
C PHE A 16 9.33 4.03 -7.41
N LEU A 17 8.50 4.53 -8.33
CA LEU A 17 7.15 5.01 -8.04
C LEU A 17 6.15 3.93 -8.47
N LEU A 18 5.24 3.55 -7.57
CA LEU A 18 4.03 2.81 -7.91
C LEU A 18 2.88 3.80 -8.10
N VAL A 19 2.14 3.63 -9.19
CA VAL A 19 0.92 4.36 -9.52
C VAL A 19 0.00 3.44 -10.32
N ASP A 20 -1.32 3.56 -10.13
CA ASP A 20 -2.32 2.79 -10.89
C ASP A 20 -2.72 3.53 -12.19
N ASP A 21 -3.26 2.79 -13.15
CA ASP A 21 -3.53 3.27 -14.51
C ASP A 21 -4.72 4.23 -14.63
N ASP A 22 -5.53 4.35 -13.57
CA ASP A 22 -6.62 5.30 -13.43
C ASP A 22 -6.23 6.56 -12.62
N ASN A 23 -4.93 6.75 -12.36
CA ASN A 23 -4.43 7.92 -11.63
C ASN A 23 -3.83 8.97 -12.58
N PHE A 24 -3.89 10.23 -12.14
CA PHE A 24 -3.26 11.34 -12.86
C PHE A 24 -2.60 12.33 -11.89
N PHE A 25 -1.52 12.96 -12.36
CA PHE A 25 -0.76 13.91 -11.55
C PHE A 25 -1.46 15.26 -11.55
N THR A 26 -1.39 15.93 -10.40
CA THR A 26 -1.91 17.28 -10.18
C THR A 26 -0.81 18.15 -9.59
N ASP A 27 -1.08 19.43 -9.38
CA ASP A 27 -0.16 20.33 -8.70
C ASP A 27 0.17 19.89 -7.26
N GLN A 28 -0.64 19.01 -6.66
CA GLN A 28 -0.41 18.41 -5.34
C GLN A 28 0.44 17.13 -5.39
N THR A 29 0.78 16.62 -6.57
CA THR A 29 1.57 15.38 -6.72
C THR A 29 3.07 15.69 -6.64
N LYS A 30 3.57 15.99 -5.44
CA LYS A 30 4.98 16.34 -5.18
C LYS A 30 5.86 15.10 -4.94
N ILE A 31 6.21 14.38 -6.01
CA ILE A 31 7.03 13.15 -5.95
C ILE A 31 8.42 13.44 -5.34
N GLU A 32 8.99 14.59 -5.63
CA GLU A 32 10.25 15.07 -5.07
C GLU A 32 10.24 15.15 -3.53
N LYS A 33 9.08 15.47 -2.92
CA LYS A 33 8.91 15.45 -1.46
C LYS A 33 8.91 14.00 -0.93
N LEU A 34 8.31 13.05 -1.66
CA LEU A 34 8.35 11.63 -1.28
C LEU A 34 9.79 11.09 -1.30
N VAL A 35 10.55 11.45 -2.34
CA VAL A 35 11.96 11.06 -2.48
C VAL A 35 12.83 11.70 -1.39
N SER A 36 12.66 12.99 -1.08
CA SER A 36 13.45 13.65 -0.04
C SER A 36 13.24 13.03 1.34
N ILE A 37 12.02 12.60 1.66
CA ILE A 37 11.71 11.85 2.89
C ILE A 37 12.43 10.50 2.90
N LEU A 38 12.43 9.77 1.78
CA LEU A 38 13.20 8.52 1.68
C LEU A 38 14.70 8.77 1.85
N GLU A 39 15.25 9.89 1.40
CA GLU A 39 16.67 10.18 1.54
C GLU A 39 17.07 10.62 2.94
N SER A 40 16.19 11.37 3.62
CA SER A 40 16.46 11.91 4.96
C SER A 40 16.02 11.01 6.11
N THR A 41 15.33 9.90 5.82
CA THR A 41 14.82 8.97 6.84
C THR A 41 15.20 7.53 6.54
N ASN A 42 14.95 6.67 7.53
CA ASN A 42 15.10 5.22 7.40
C ASN A 42 13.82 4.54 6.89
N ALA A 43 12.89 5.29 6.28
CA ALA A 43 11.71 4.74 5.66
C ALA A 43 12.07 3.87 4.44
N ASN A 44 11.26 2.83 4.21
CA ASN A 44 11.37 1.97 3.05
C ASN A 44 10.37 2.41 1.97
N ILE A 45 9.23 2.93 2.38
CA ILE A 45 8.12 3.38 1.53
C ILE A 45 7.60 4.73 2.03
N VAL A 46 7.35 5.66 1.11
CA VAL A 46 6.68 6.93 1.38
C VAL A 46 5.63 7.14 0.30
N GLY A 47 4.37 7.36 0.69
CA GLY A 47 3.28 7.60 -0.25
C GLY A 47 2.38 8.76 0.12
N GLY A 48 1.48 9.06 -0.81
CA GLY A 48 0.50 10.13 -0.67
C GLY A 48 -0.93 9.61 -0.76
N ASP A 49 -1.88 10.53 -0.69
CA ASP A 49 -3.30 10.24 -0.75
C ASP A 49 -3.85 10.24 -2.19
N HIS A 50 -5.05 9.69 -2.37
CA HIS A 50 -5.84 9.83 -3.58
C HIS A 50 -6.95 10.85 -3.34
N SER A 51 -7.04 11.88 -4.19
CA SER A 51 -8.23 12.72 -4.25
C SER A 51 -9.33 11.95 -4.97
N VAL A 52 -10.09 11.14 -4.23
CA VAL A 52 -11.36 10.62 -4.75
C VAL A 52 -12.32 11.80 -4.80
N SER A 53 -13.03 11.95 -5.91
CA SER A 53 -13.97 13.05 -6.13
C SER A 53 -14.88 13.25 -4.91
N ARG A 54 -14.60 14.31 -4.15
CA ARG A 54 -15.31 14.82 -2.95
C ARG A 54 -15.11 14.12 -1.60
N THR A 55 -14.32 13.06 -1.48
CA THR A 55 -14.07 12.43 -0.16
C THR A 55 -12.60 12.01 -0.03
N TYR A 56 -12.00 12.34 1.12
CA TYR A 56 -10.66 11.89 1.50
C TYR A 56 -10.59 10.36 1.45
N CYS A 57 -9.66 9.78 0.67
CA CYS A 57 -9.54 8.33 0.54
C CYS A 57 -8.74 7.78 1.72
N SER A 58 -9.42 7.54 2.82
CA SER A 58 -8.85 6.93 4.01
C SER A 58 -8.61 5.43 3.77
N TYR A 59 -7.56 5.08 3.05
CA TYR A 59 -6.98 3.74 3.16
C TYR A 59 -5.51 3.92 3.52
N PHE A 60 -5.31 4.51 4.68
CA PHE A 60 -4.06 4.49 5.39
C PHE A 60 -4.36 4.20 6.84
N GLY A 61 -3.44 3.56 7.56
CA GLY A 61 -3.76 3.26 8.94
C GLY A 61 -2.77 2.36 9.64
N LYS A 62 -3.19 1.95 10.83
CA LYS A 62 -2.52 0.95 11.66
C LYS A 62 -3.16 -0.41 11.47
N LEU A 63 -2.32 -1.45 11.47
CA LEU A 63 -2.73 -2.84 11.38
C LEU A 63 -2.34 -3.57 12.67
N THR A 64 -3.34 -4.08 13.40
CA THR A 64 -3.13 -4.93 14.57
C THR A 64 -3.46 -6.39 14.23
N LEU A 65 -2.49 -7.29 14.43
CA LEU A 65 -2.64 -8.73 14.17
C LEU A 65 -2.98 -9.47 15.47
N LEU A 66 -4.22 -9.96 15.59
CA LEU A 66 -4.69 -10.73 16.73
C LEU A 66 -4.67 -12.22 16.40
N ARG A 67 -3.75 -12.97 17.02
CA ARG A 67 -3.66 -14.43 16.82
C ARG A 67 -4.56 -15.16 17.80
N ASN A 68 -5.41 -16.04 17.29
CA ASN A 68 -6.11 -17.02 18.10
C ASN A 68 -5.14 -18.17 18.44
N HIS A 69 -4.86 -18.37 19.73
CA HIS A 69 -3.91 -19.38 20.19
C HIS A 69 -4.42 -20.83 20.01
N THR A 70 -5.73 -21.04 19.95
CA THR A 70 -6.34 -22.36 19.77
C THR A 70 -6.36 -22.79 18.31
N THR A 71 -6.73 -21.90 17.40
CA THR A 71 -6.88 -22.24 15.96
C THR A 71 -5.67 -21.84 15.13
N GLY A 72 -4.73 -21.07 15.70
CA GLY A 72 -3.59 -20.49 15.00
C GLY A 72 -3.95 -19.37 14.01
N LYS A 73 -5.23 -19.12 13.75
CA LYS A 73 -5.71 -18.11 12.79
C LYS A 73 -5.46 -16.68 13.28
N VAL A 74 -5.40 -15.75 12.35
CA VAL A 74 -5.14 -14.33 12.62
C VAL A 74 -6.34 -13.46 12.21
N THR A 75 -6.78 -12.59 13.11
CA THR A 75 -7.70 -11.49 12.79
C THR A 75 -6.90 -10.22 12.60
N ILE A 76 -7.15 -9.50 11.51
CA ILE A 76 -6.58 -8.16 11.28
C ILE A 76 -7.58 -7.13 11.76
N LEU A 77 -7.14 -6.23 12.63
CA LEU A 77 -7.81 -4.96 12.86
C LEU A 77 -7.13 -3.90 12.00
N HIS A 78 -7.87 -3.30 11.08
CA HIS A 78 -7.43 -2.16 10.29
C HIS A 78 -8.07 -0.90 10.87
N GLU A 79 -7.27 -0.12 11.59
CA GLU A 79 -7.66 1.14 12.19
C GLU A 79 -7.36 2.25 11.20
N ASN A 80 -8.38 2.66 10.47
CA ASN A 80 -8.23 3.57 9.35
C ASN A 80 -8.04 5.02 9.84
N GLY A 81 -7.14 5.76 9.20
CA GLY A 81 -6.79 7.12 9.62
C GLY A 81 -5.88 7.20 10.85
N VAL A 82 -5.59 6.08 11.51
CA VAL A 82 -4.73 6.03 12.68
C VAL A 82 -3.26 5.96 12.27
N TYR A 83 -2.42 6.77 12.90
CA TYR A 83 -0.98 6.80 12.69
C TYR A 83 -0.22 6.72 14.01
N PHE A 84 1.06 6.34 13.94
CA PHE A 84 1.91 6.17 15.12
C PHE A 84 2.49 7.49 15.61
N GLU A 85 3.09 8.26 14.70
CA GLU A 85 3.76 9.52 15.02
C GLU A 85 3.93 10.40 13.79
N ASN A 86 4.19 11.68 14.03
CA ASN A 86 4.57 12.64 13.00
C ASN A 86 6.01 12.38 12.54
N VAL A 87 6.30 12.66 11.27
CA VAL A 87 7.66 12.62 10.74
C VAL A 87 8.35 13.97 11.01
N LEU A 88 9.45 13.94 11.76
CA LEU A 88 10.22 15.14 12.10
C LEU A 88 10.62 15.91 10.82
N ASN A 89 10.44 17.23 10.83
CA ASN A 89 10.70 18.15 9.71
C ASN A 89 9.82 17.98 8.46
N PHE A 90 8.88 17.03 8.44
CA PHE A 90 7.96 16.83 7.33
C PHE A 90 6.51 16.99 7.79
N LYS A 91 5.99 18.21 7.65
CA LYS A 91 4.58 18.50 7.93
C LYS A 91 3.66 17.59 7.09
N TYR A 92 2.55 17.20 7.71
CA TYR A 92 1.50 16.37 7.13
C TYR A 92 1.92 14.94 6.78
N CYS A 93 3.08 14.49 7.26
CA CYS A 93 3.59 13.14 7.04
C CYS A 93 3.63 12.35 8.35
N TYR A 94 3.17 11.11 8.29
CA TYR A 94 2.90 10.27 9.47
C TYR A 94 3.41 8.85 9.25
N LYS A 95 3.92 8.20 10.30
CA LYS A 95 4.26 6.77 10.27
C LYS A 95 2.99 5.93 10.38
N VAL A 96 2.85 4.94 9.50
CA VAL A 96 1.67 4.08 9.36
C VAL A 96 2.09 2.66 8.98
N ASP A 97 1.15 1.73 8.93
CA ASP A 97 1.38 0.33 8.50
C ASP A 97 0.98 0.07 7.05
N VAL A 98 -0.02 0.81 6.56
CA VAL A 98 -0.62 0.60 5.24
C VAL A 98 -0.99 1.94 4.60
N ILE A 99 -0.84 2.02 3.28
CA ILE A 99 -1.19 3.17 2.41
C ILE A 99 -1.66 2.63 1.05
N LYS A 100 -2.31 3.43 0.19
CA LYS A 100 -2.73 3.01 -1.17
C LYS A 100 -1.55 2.73 -2.13
N ASN A 101 -1.87 2.25 -3.34
CA ASN A 101 -0.94 2.04 -4.46
C ASN A 101 -0.44 3.37 -5.09
N PHE A 102 -0.07 4.33 -4.25
CA PHE A 102 0.64 5.55 -4.65
C PHE A 102 1.78 5.79 -3.68
N PHE A 103 2.97 5.34 -4.05
CA PHE A 103 4.15 5.48 -3.21
C PHE A 103 5.45 5.41 -3.98
N VAL A 104 6.46 6.06 -3.44
CA VAL A 104 7.86 5.82 -3.78
C VAL A 104 8.44 4.84 -2.78
N ALA A 105 9.23 3.88 -3.24
CA ALA A 105 9.87 2.89 -2.39
C ALA A 105 11.33 2.62 -2.78
N ARG A 106 12.13 2.20 -1.81
CA ARG A 106 13.50 1.68 -2.04
C ARG A 106 13.42 0.39 -2.83
N LYS A 107 13.96 0.39 -4.05
CA LYS A 107 13.85 -0.75 -4.98
C LYS A 107 14.42 -2.03 -4.36
N ASP A 108 15.63 -1.96 -3.82
CA ASP A 108 16.31 -3.15 -3.28
C ASP A 108 15.63 -3.72 -2.04
N GLU A 109 15.03 -2.87 -1.20
CA GLU A 109 14.24 -3.33 -0.05
C GLU A 109 13.01 -4.11 -0.54
N VAL A 110 12.32 -3.61 -1.58
CA VAL A 110 11.14 -4.29 -2.14
C VAL A 110 11.48 -5.62 -2.81
N VAL A 111 12.61 -5.67 -3.52
CA VAL A 111 13.14 -6.91 -4.10
C VAL A 111 13.52 -7.91 -3.00
N LYS A 112 14.19 -7.45 -1.93
CA LYS A 112 14.69 -8.29 -0.84
C LYS A 112 13.58 -9.06 -0.10
N PHE A 113 12.39 -8.48 0.10
CA PHE A 113 11.27 -9.21 0.71
C PHE A 113 10.40 -9.97 -0.30
N GLY A 114 10.73 -9.93 -1.59
CA GLY A 114 10.08 -10.73 -2.63
C GLY A 114 8.95 -10.04 -3.39
N GLY A 115 8.80 -8.71 -3.29
CA GLY A 115 7.84 -7.95 -4.08
C GLY A 115 6.37 -8.34 -3.86
N TRP A 116 5.58 -8.37 -4.94
CA TRP A 116 4.17 -8.75 -4.90
C TRP A 116 3.99 -10.26 -5.05
N ASN A 117 2.90 -10.79 -4.50
CA ASN A 117 2.58 -12.19 -4.69
C ASN A 117 2.09 -12.45 -6.13
N ASP A 118 2.76 -13.35 -6.85
CA ASP A 118 2.42 -13.64 -8.24
C ASP A 118 1.07 -14.32 -8.39
N GLU A 119 0.61 -14.99 -7.34
CA GLU A 119 -0.66 -15.70 -7.27
C GLU A 119 -1.89 -14.80 -7.04
N LEU A 120 -1.68 -13.50 -6.78
CA LEU A 120 -2.75 -12.53 -6.60
C LEU A 120 -2.85 -11.61 -7.82
N HIS A 121 -4.04 -11.52 -8.41
CA HIS A 121 -4.37 -10.58 -9.49
C HIS A 121 -5.15 -9.37 -8.97
N VAL A 122 -5.86 -9.54 -7.86
CA VAL A 122 -6.58 -8.51 -7.10
C VAL A 122 -6.29 -8.76 -5.61
N ALA A 123 -6.53 -7.77 -4.74
CA ALA A 123 -6.30 -7.83 -3.29
C ALA A 123 -4.82 -8.03 -2.87
N GLU A 124 -3.90 -7.86 -3.82
CA GLU A 124 -2.44 -7.88 -3.67
C GLU A 124 -1.93 -6.77 -2.76
N HIS A 125 -2.61 -5.62 -2.75
CA HIS A 125 -2.21 -4.45 -1.99
C HIS A 125 -2.15 -4.75 -0.49
N LYS A 126 -3.19 -5.39 0.03
CA LYS A 126 -3.26 -5.78 1.43
C LYS A 126 -2.24 -6.85 1.77
N ASP A 127 -2.10 -7.88 0.91
CA ASP A 127 -1.08 -8.90 1.06
C ASP A 127 0.34 -8.32 1.15
N PHE A 128 0.63 -7.35 0.28
CA PHE A 128 1.92 -6.66 0.22
C PHE A 128 2.27 -6.03 1.58
N PHE A 129 1.39 -5.18 2.13
CA PHE A 129 1.65 -4.53 3.41
C PHE A 129 1.63 -5.52 4.60
N LEU A 130 0.77 -6.54 4.58
CA LEU A 130 0.77 -7.57 5.63
C LEU A 130 2.07 -8.37 5.68
N ARG A 131 2.65 -8.71 4.53
CA ARG A 131 3.97 -9.35 4.48
C ARG A 131 5.04 -8.38 4.94
N MET A 132 5.00 -7.12 4.54
CA MET A 132 5.97 -6.10 4.96
C MET A 132 6.03 -5.87 6.48
N LEU A 133 4.89 -5.95 7.18
CA LEU A 133 4.86 -5.87 8.64
C LEU A 133 5.74 -6.93 9.31
N LYS A 134 5.84 -8.12 8.71
CA LYS A 134 6.69 -9.20 9.21
C LYS A 134 8.18 -8.96 8.96
N HIS A 135 8.53 -7.96 8.16
CA HIS A 135 9.90 -7.62 7.76
C HIS A 135 10.39 -6.28 8.31
N ASN A 136 9.71 -5.71 9.31
CA ASN A 136 10.07 -4.42 9.95
C ASN A 136 10.23 -3.26 8.95
N VAL A 137 9.46 -3.29 7.87
CA VAL A 137 9.43 -2.22 6.87
C VAL A 137 8.76 -0.98 7.48
N ARG A 138 9.37 0.18 7.27
CA ARG A 138 8.86 1.48 7.73
C ARG A 138 8.13 2.20 6.59
N VAL A 139 6.86 2.54 6.84
CA VAL A 139 5.99 3.22 5.88
C VAL A 139 5.64 4.61 6.41
N ILE A 140 5.70 5.60 5.52
CA ILE A 140 5.25 6.97 5.77
C ILE A 140 4.14 7.34 4.79
N PHE A 141 3.13 8.04 5.30
CA PHE A 141 2.02 8.59 4.53
C PHE A 141 1.98 10.12 4.66
N CYS A 142 1.87 10.83 3.54
CA CYS A 142 1.76 12.29 3.51
C CYS A 142 0.40 12.75 2.96
N THR A 143 -0.38 13.46 3.78
CA THR A 143 -1.77 13.84 3.46
C THR A 143 -1.89 15.04 2.51
N ASP A 144 -0.79 15.78 2.35
CA ASP A 144 -0.68 16.96 1.48
C ASP A 144 -0.16 16.63 0.08
N ILE A 145 0.32 15.39 -0.15
CA ILE A 145 0.72 14.89 -1.45
C ILE A 145 -0.42 14.05 -1.99
N ARG A 146 -1.02 14.46 -3.10
CA ARG A 146 -2.25 13.83 -3.62
C ARG A 146 -2.17 13.48 -5.09
N LEU A 147 -2.77 12.35 -5.45
CA LEU A 147 -3.05 11.97 -6.84
C LEU A 147 -4.50 12.21 -7.20
N GLY A 148 -4.73 12.66 -8.42
CA GLY A 148 -6.03 12.56 -9.06
C GLY A 148 -6.37 11.11 -9.36
N HIS A 149 -7.64 10.74 -9.25
CA HIS A 149 -8.12 9.38 -9.47
C HIS A 149 -9.42 9.41 -10.28
N ASN A 150 -9.38 8.84 -11.48
CA ASN A 150 -10.49 8.82 -12.43
C ASN A 150 -10.92 7.38 -12.72
N GLN A 151 -11.70 6.81 -11.81
CA GLN A 151 -12.27 5.48 -12.02
C GLN A 151 -13.35 5.51 -13.09
N ILE A 152 -13.04 4.88 -14.23
CA ILE A 152 -14.00 4.62 -15.28
C ILE A 152 -14.64 3.24 -15.11
N SER A 153 -15.91 3.14 -15.48
CA SER A 153 -16.57 1.84 -15.63
C SER A 153 -16.23 1.28 -17.01
N ASP A 154 -15.50 0.17 -17.04
CA ASP A 154 -15.14 -0.53 -18.27
C ASP A 154 -15.23 -2.06 -18.06
N PRO A 155 -15.11 -2.88 -19.13
CA PRO A 155 -15.14 -4.34 -19.01
C PRO A 155 -14.04 -4.92 -18.11
N ILE A 156 -12.87 -4.28 -18.02
CA ILE A 156 -11.74 -4.72 -17.20
C ILE A 156 -12.05 -4.53 -15.72
N ARG A 157 -12.53 -3.36 -15.31
CA ARG A 157 -12.93 -3.07 -13.92
C ARG A 157 -14.13 -3.92 -13.51
N SER A 158 -15.07 -4.14 -14.45
CA SER A 158 -16.20 -5.05 -14.24
C SER A 158 -15.74 -6.49 -14.01
N HIS A 159 -14.76 -6.98 -14.79
CA HIS A 159 -14.17 -8.30 -14.58
C HIS A 159 -13.40 -8.38 -13.25
N ARG A 160 -12.60 -7.35 -12.91
CA ARG A 160 -11.90 -7.24 -11.62
C ARG A 160 -12.86 -7.42 -10.45
N ASN A 161 -14.00 -6.74 -10.47
CA ASN A 161 -15.00 -6.82 -9.39
C ASN A 161 -15.60 -8.24 -9.25
N LYS A 162 -15.77 -8.98 -10.36
CA LYS A 162 -16.26 -10.36 -10.34
C LYS A 162 -15.28 -11.33 -9.67
N ILE A 163 -13.97 -11.12 -9.85
CA ILE A 163 -12.93 -11.99 -9.29
C ILE A 163 -12.43 -11.53 -7.91
N GLU A 164 -12.77 -10.32 -7.47
CA GLU A 164 -12.23 -9.71 -6.23
C GLU A 164 -12.49 -10.57 -4.99
N LYS A 165 -13.66 -11.20 -4.89
CA LYS A 165 -13.97 -12.11 -3.77
C LYS A 165 -13.05 -13.34 -3.75
N GLU A 166 -12.88 -14.00 -4.90
CA GLU A 166 -12.04 -15.20 -5.02
C GLU A 166 -10.59 -14.91 -4.59
N TYR A 167 -10.04 -13.80 -5.09
CA TYR A 167 -8.68 -13.39 -4.75
C TYR A 167 -8.55 -12.90 -3.30
N SER A 168 -9.59 -12.27 -2.75
CA SER A 168 -9.61 -11.90 -1.33
C SER A 168 -9.60 -13.14 -0.43
N ASP A 169 -10.41 -14.15 -0.75
CA ASP A 169 -10.43 -15.43 -0.04
C ASP A 169 -9.08 -16.16 -0.16
N LYS A 170 -8.47 -16.10 -1.34
CA LYS A 170 -7.11 -16.64 -1.57
C LYS A 170 -6.07 -15.92 -0.72
N MET A 171 -6.04 -14.59 -0.73
CA MET A 171 -5.13 -13.78 0.10
C MET A 171 -5.31 -14.09 1.59
N MET A 172 -6.55 -14.27 2.05
CA MET A 172 -6.85 -14.65 3.43
C MET A 172 -6.26 -16.02 3.79
N ARG A 173 -6.46 -17.04 2.94
CA ARG A 173 -5.87 -18.37 3.15
C ARG A 173 -4.34 -18.32 3.20
N MET A 174 -3.72 -17.59 2.26
CA MET A 174 -2.25 -17.46 2.19
C MET A 174 -1.64 -16.82 3.44
N ASN A 175 -2.39 -15.94 4.10
CA ASN A 175 -1.95 -15.23 5.31
C ASN A 175 -2.49 -15.84 6.61
N ASN A 176 -3.16 -17.01 6.54
CA ASN A 176 -3.83 -17.68 7.66
C ASN A 176 -4.81 -16.75 8.42
N LEU A 177 -5.58 -15.97 7.68
CA LEU A 177 -6.51 -14.97 8.21
C LEU A 177 -7.89 -15.58 8.46
N ASP A 178 -8.49 -15.29 9.62
CA ASP A 178 -9.88 -15.58 9.92
C ASP A 178 -10.79 -14.45 9.44
N ARG A 179 -10.44 -13.20 9.80
CA ARG A 179 -11.28 -12.02 9.56
C ARG A 179 -10.44 -10.78 9.33
N ASN A 180 -11.04 -9.83 8.63
CA ASN A 180 -10.57 -8.47 8.52
C ASN A 180 -11.63 -7.51 9.05
N VAL A 181 -11.31 -6.80 10.12
CA VAL A 181 -12.21 -5.86 10.78
C VAL A 181 -11.70 -4.45 10.52
N TYR A 182 -12.51 -3.65 9.84
CA TYR A 182 -12.24 -2.22 9.65
C TYR A 182 -12.84 -1.46 10.84
N ARG A 183 -12.03 -0.57 11.42
CA ARG A 183 -12.41 0.35 12.50
C ARG A 183 -12.11 1.78 12.09
#